data_AF-A0A091QBL6-F1
#
_entry.id   AF-A0A091QBL6-F1
#
_cell.length_a   1.000
_cell.length_b   1.000
_cell.length_c   1.000
_cell.angle_alpha   90.00
_cell.angle_beta   90.00
_cell.angle_gamma   90.00
#
_symmetry.space_group_name_H-M   'P 1'
#
loop_
_entity.id
_entity.type
_entity.pdbx_description
1 polymer ?
#
loop_
_entity_poly.entity_id
_entity_poly.type
_entity_poly.pdbx_seq_one_letter_code
_entity_poly.pdbx_strand_id
1 'polypeptide(L)'
;TPLLVLGYLCYLLLGAVVFQLLEKHAERHFRDQFQLEKLKFLQNYTCLDRQALEQFVQVLMEAWEKGINPEGNSTNPSNWDFSNSFFFAGTIVTTIGYGNLSPSTVAGQIFCVFYALFGVPLNLAFLNQLGKVLNAHLITLERWVQKPGRAQVVQTLAVAIFLTTGTLLFLVFPPLVFSYVEGWSYGEGFYFTFITLSTIGFGDYVVGTNPNKHYIPVYRSLTAIWIVFGLAWLALVFNV
;
A
#
# COMPACT_ATOMS: atom_id res chain seq x y z
N THR A 1 -19.76 -8.80 -25.19
CA THR A 1 -19.00 -9.74 -24.35
C THR A 1 -17.67 -10.18 -24.97
N PRO A 2 -17.55 -10.67 -26.23
CA PRO A 2 -16.25 -11.09 -26.77
C PRO A 2 -15.26 -9.92 -27.00
N LEU A 3 -15.75 -8.75 -27.42
CA LEU A 3 -14.91 -7.56 -27.60
C LEU A 3 -14.27 -7.09 -26.28
N LEU A 4 -15.02 -7.15 -25.16
CA LEU A 4 -14.50 -6.81 -23.83
C LEU A 4 -13.43 -7.80 -23.37
N VAL A 5 -13.66 -9.10 -23.58
CA VAL A 5 -12.66 -10.14 -23.28
C VAL A 5 -11.40 -9.93 -24.11
N LEU A 6 -11.54 -9.69 -25.42
CA LEU A 6 -10.41 -9.42 -26.29
C LEU A 6 -9.65 -8.15 -25.87
N GLY A 7 -10.37 -7.06 -25.58
CA GLY A 7 -9.77 -5.81 -25.11
C GLY A 7 -9.00 -6.00 -23.79
N TYR A 8 -9.57 -6.74 -22.84
CA TYR A 8 -8.92 -7.05 -21.56
C TYR A 8 -7.66 -7.90 -21.75
N LEU A 9 -7.71 -8.94 -22.60
CA LEU A 9 -6.54 -9.74 -22.92
C LEU A 9 -5.44 -8.91 -23.59
N CYS A 10 -5.80 -8.04 -24.54
CA CYS A 10 -4.85 -7.11 -25.16
C CYS A 10 -4.22 -6.17 -24.13
N TYR A 11 -5.01 -5.66 -23.17
CA TYR A 11 -4.51 -4.81 -22.09
C TYR A 11 -3.49 -5.54 -21.19
N LEU A 12 -3.78 -6.79 -20.80
CA LEU A 12 -2.84 -7.62 -20.04
C LEU A 12 -1.57 -7.95 -20.82
N LEU A 13 -1.69 -8.28 -22.11
CA LEU A 13 -0.53 -8.55 -22.98
C LEU A 13 0.35 -7.31 -23.16
N LEU A 14 -0.25 -6.14 -23.35
CA LEU A 14 0.47 -4.88 -23.40
C LEU A 14 1.25 -4.64 -22.10
N GLY A 15 0.58 -4.80 -20.95
CA GLY A 15 1.22 -4.69 -19.64
C GLY A 15 2.38 -5.67 -19.47
N ALA A 16 2.19 -6.94 -19.84
CA ALA A 16 3.23 -7.96 -19.75
C ALA A 16 4.48 -7.62 -20.59
N VAL A 17 4.27 -7.13 -21.82
CA VAL A 17 5.38 -6.72 -22.69
C VAL A 17 6.10 -5.50 -22.11
N VAL A 18 5.36 -4.47 -21.66
CA VAL A 18 5.96 -3.26 -21.09
C VAL A 18 6.76 -3.58 -19.82
N PHE A 19 6.20 -4.33 -18.86
CA PHE A 19 6.94 -4.74 -17.67
C PHE A 19 8.15 -5.60 -18.00
N GLN A 20 8.03 -6.53 -18.95
CA GLN A 20 9.19 -7.33 -19.38
C GLN A 20 10.30 -6.45 -19.96
N LEU A 21 9.96 -5.42 -20.75
CA LEU A 21 10.96 -4.54 -21.35
C LEU A 21 11.64 -3.64 -20.31
N LEU A 22 10.88 -3.13 -19.35
CA LEU A 22 11.38 -2.23 -18.31
C LEU A 22 12.18 -2.98 -17.23
N GLU A 23 11.66 -4.10 -16.72
CA GLU A 23 12.19 -4.75 -15.51
C GLU A 23 13.24 -5.83 -15.79
N LYS A 24 13.18 -6.52 -16.95
CA LYS A 24 14.07 -7.67 -17.22
C LYS A 24 15.55 -7.29 -17.25
N HIS A 25 15.87 -6.07 -17.67
CA HIS A 25 17.26 -5.62 -17.67
C HIS A 25 17.75 -5.29 -16.25
N ALA A 26 16.92 -4.60 -15.47
CA ALA A 26 17.21 -4.28 -14.07
C ALA A 26 17.35 -5.55 -13.21
N GLU A 27 16.47 -6.54 -13.38
CA GLU A 27 16.53 -7.84 -12.70
C GLU A 27 17.85 -8.56 -12.99
N ARG A 28 18.26 -8.63 -14.27
CA ARG A 28 19.52 -9.28 -14.67
C ARG A 28 20.73 -8.60 -14.03
N HIS A 29 20.78 -7.27 -14.08
CA HIS A 29 21.84 -6.51 -13.44
C HIS A 29 21.90 -6.78 -11.93
N PHE A 30 20.76 -6.73 -11.24
CA PHE A 30 20.68 -6.98 -9.82
C PHE A 30 21.13 -8.40 -9.45
N ARG A 31 20.71 -9.41 -10.24
CA ARG A 31 21.12 -10.80 -10.08
C ARG A 31 22.63 -10.99 -10.26
N ASP A 32 23.20 -10.40 -11.29
CA ASP A 32 24.63 -10.52 -11.57
C ASP A 32 25.47 -9.81 -10.50
N GLN A 33 25.03 -8.63 -10.05
CA GLN A 33 25.65 -7.89 -8.94
C GLN A 33 25.59 -8.68 -7.63
N PHE A 34 24.45 -9.28 -7.29
CA PHE A 34 24.32 -10.11 -6.09
C PHE A 34 25.28 -11.31 -6.11
N GLN A 35 25.39 -12.02 -7.24
CA GLN A 35 26.32 -13.14 -7.36
C GLN A 35 27.78 -12.68 -7.27
N LEU A 36 28.11 -11.55 -7.88
CA LEU A 36 29.45 -10.98 -7.83
C LEU A 36 29.85 -10.59 -6.41
N GLU A 37 28.98 -9.89 -5.67
CA GLU A 37 29.24 -9.51 -4.28
C GLU A 37 29.36 -10.74 -3.37
N LYS A 38 28.53 -11.77 -3.58
CA LYS A 38 28.66 -13.05 -2.86
C LYS A 38 30.03 -13.71 -3.10
N LEU A 39 30.53 -13.70 -4.34
CA LEU A 39 31.84 -14.25 -4.67
C LEU A 39 32.99 -13.42 -4.07
N LYS A 40 32.92 -12.09 -4.16
CA LYS A 40 33.90 -11.19 -3.53
C LYS A 40 33.96 -11.41 -2.02
N PHE A 41 32.81 -11.60 -1.38
CA PHE A 41 32.73 -11.89 0.06
C PHE A 41 33.45 -13.20 0.41
N LEU A 42 33.20 -14.29 -0.32
CA LEU A 42 33.89 -15.57 -0.13
C LEU A 42 35.41 -15.48 -0.39
N GLN A 43 35.83 -14.67 -1.37
CA GLN A 43 37.25 -14.46 -1.64
C GLN A 43 37.94 -13.65 -0.53
N ASN A 44 37.24 -12.66 0.04
CA ASN A 44 37.78 -11.83 1.12
C ASN A 44 37.87 -12.60 2.45
N TYR A 45 36.97 -13.55 2.68
CA TYR A 45 36.91 -14.36 3.90
C TYR A 45 37.19 -15.84 3.60
N THR A 46 38.46 -16.19 3.44
CA THR A 46 38.90 -17.56 3.09
C THR A 46 38.59 -18.62 4.16
N CYS A 47 38.27 -18.21 5.38
CA CYS A 47 37.82 -19.10 6.46
C CYS A 47 36.34 -19.48 6.36
N LEU A 48 35.57 -18.80 5.50
CA LEU A 48 34.15 -19.03 5.31
C LEU A 48 33.95 -19.90 4.06
N ASP A 49 33.43 -21.10 4.24
CA ASP A 49 33.06 -21.95 3.11
C ASP A 49 31.70 -21.55 2.53
N ARG A 50 31.46 -21.98 1.29
CA ARG A 50 30.24 -21.63 0.56
C ARG A 50 28.96 -22.12 1.26
N GLN A 51 29.02 -23.28 1.92
CA GLN A 51 27.85 -23.87 2.55
C GLN A 51 27.47 -23.10 3.82
N ALA A 52 28.46 -22.71 4.64
CA ALA A 52 28.20 -21.84 5.80
C ALA A 52 27.59 -20.50 5.40
N LEU A 53 28.07 -19.87 4.32
CA LEU A 53 27.48 -18.62 3.82
C LEU A 53 26.03 -18.82 3.36
N GLU A 54 25.75 -19.90 2.63
CA GLU A 54 24.39 -20.19 2.15
C GLU A 54 23.43 -20.49 3.31
N GLN A 55 23.87 -21.21 4.33
CA GLN A 55 23.11 -21.42 5.56
C GLN A 55 22.82 -20.10 6.28
N PHE A 56 23.81 -19.21 6.42
CA PHE A 56 23.61 -17.92 7.05
C PHE A 56 22.64 -17.04 6.26
N VAL A 57 22.77 -16.98 4.93
CA VAL A 57 21.82 -16.27 4.06
C VAL A 57 20.41 -16.84 4.19
N GLN A 58 20.26 -18.16 4.30
CA GLN A 58 18.95 -18.78 4.53
C GLN A 58 18.31 -18.33 5.85
N VAL A 59 19.09 -18.26 6.93
CA VAL A 59 18.62 -17.74 8.23
C VAL A 59 18.19 -16.27 8.13
N LEU A 60 18.97 -15.45 7.43
CA LEU A 60 18.62 -14.04 7.19
C LEU A 60 17.33 -13.89 6.40
N MET A 61 17.17 -14.68 5.32
CA MET A 61 15.95 -14.68 4.51
C MET A 61 14.73 -15.13 5.31
N GLU A 62 14.86 -16.17 6.13
CA GLU A 62 13.77 -16.64 7.01
C GLU A 62 13.39 -15.58 8.07
N ALA A 63 14.39 -14.89 8.64
CA ALA A 63 14.14 -13.79 9.57
C ALA A 63 13.40 -12.64 8.88
N TRP A 64 13.83 -12.25 7.67
CA TRP A 64 13.18 -11.21 6.87
C TRP A 64 11.74 -11.56 6.50
N GLU A 65 11.48 -12.80 6.06
CA GLU A 65 10.12 -13.29 5.76
C GLU A 65 9.20 -13.25 6.98
N LYS A 66 9.75 -13.42 8.19
CA LYS A 66 9.03 -13.25 9.46
C LYS A 66 8.93 -11.79 9.92
N GLY A 67 9.37 -10.84 9.11
CA GLY A 67 9.35 -9.40 9.36
C GLY A 67 10.49 -8.89 10.24
N ILE A 68 11.48 -9.72 10.58
CA ILE A 68 12.61 -9.33 11.42
C ILE A 68 13.66 -8.65 10.55
N ASN A 69 13.89 -7.36 10.78
CA ASN A 69 14.93 -6.62 10.06
C ASN A 69 16.34 -7.01 10.58
N PRO A 70 17.23 -7.57 9.73
CA PRO A 70 18.56 -7.99 10.13
C PRO A 70 19.58 -6.85 10.25
N GLU A 71 19.29 -5.65 9.73
CA GLU A 71 20.22 -4.51 9.72
C GLU A 71 20.25 -3.72 11.06
N GLY A 72 19.58 -4.21 12.11
CA GLY A 72 19.44 -3.51 13.40
C GLY A 72 20.11 -4.21 14.58
N ASN A 73 20.37 -3.42 15.63
CA ASN A 73 20.69 -3.97 16.96
C ASN A 73 19.43 -4.62 17.58
N SER A 74 19.60 -5.56 18.51
CA SER A 74 18.53 -6.41 19.09
C SER A 74 17.41 -5.67 19.85
N THR A 75 17.42 -4.34 19.84
CA THR A 75 16.49 -3.43 20.52
C THR A 75 15.37 -2.89 19.63
N ASN A 76 15.22 -3.38 18.40
CA ASN A 76 14.12 -2.96 17.54
C ASN A 76 12.76 -3.22 18.20
N PRO A 77 11.81 -2.27 18.15
CA PRO A 77 10.49 -2.45 18.71
C PRO A 77 9.75 -3.61 18.02
N SER A 78 8.85 -4.27 18.75
CA SER A 78 8.08 -5.39 18.22
C SER A 78 7.24 -4.97 17.01
N ASN A 79 7.31 -5.76 15.94
CA ASN A 79 6.41 -5.60 14.78
C ASN A 79 4.93 -5.88 15.12
N TRP A 80 4.65 -6.47 16.28
CA TRP A 80 3.31 -6.80 16.76
C TRP A 80 2.90 -5.98 17.99
N ASP A 81 3.40 -4.73 18.10
CA ASP A 81 2.81 -3.76 19.03
C ASP A 81 1.36 -3.40 18.60
N PHE A 82 0.64 -2.66 19.44
CA PHE A 82 -0.78 -2.37 19.16
C PHE A 82 -0.98 -1.54 17.89
N SER A 83 -0.14 -0.51 17.63
CA SER A 83 -0.32 0.34 16.45
C SER A 83 -0.06 -0.44 15.15
N ASN A 84 0.98 -1.28 15.13
CA ASN A 84 1.30 -2.15 14.01
C ASN A 84 0.22 -3.21 13.82
N SER A 85 -0.26 -3.82 14.90
CA SER A 85 -1.35 -4.81 14.86
C SER A 85 -2.65 -4.21 14.36
N PHE A 86 -2.98 -2.97 14.74
CA PHE A 86 -4.16 -2.26 14.23
C PHE A 86 -4.03 -1.94 12.74
N PHE A 87 -2.85 -1.47 12.31
CA PHE A 87 -2.57 -1.24 10.90
C PHE A 87 -2.68 -2.53 10.08
N PHE A 88 -2.09 -3.62 10.56
CA PHE A 88 -2.19 -4.95 9.95
C PHE A 88 -3.65 -5.46 9.89
N ALA A 89 -4.43 -5.29 10.95
CA ALA A 89 -5.85 -5.62 10.93
C ALA A 89 -6.60 -4.80 9.86
N GLY A 90 -6.28 -3.52 9.75
CA GLY A 90 -6.78 -2.62 8.70
C GLY A 90 -6.45 -3.11 7.29
N THR A 91 -5.21 -3.55 7.02
CA THR A 91 -4.78 -4.02 5.69
C THR A 91 -5.47 -5.32 5.28
N ILE A 92 -5.84 -6.18 6.23
CA ILE A 92 -6.64 -7.39 5.96
C ILE A 92 -8.06 -6.99 5.52
N VAL A 93 -8.77 -6.18 6.32
CA VAL A 93 -10.19 -5.87 6.04
C VAL A 93 -10.37 -4.98 4.80
N THR A 94 -9.36 -4.18 4.47
CA THR A 94 -9.30 -3.36 3.25
C THR A 94 -8.78 -4.11 2.03
N THR A 95 -8.42 -5.39 2.19
CA THR A 95 -7.86 -6.26 1.14
C THR A 95 -6.59 -5.71 0.47
N ILE A 96 -5.86 -4.83 1.15
CA ILE A 96 -4.58 -4.29 0.67
C ILE A 96 -3.49 -5.33 0.82
N GLY A 97 -3.34 -5.89 2.03
CA GLY A 97 -2.44 -7.00 2.31
C GLY A 97 -0.99 -6.82 1.84
N TYR A 98 -0.27 -5.79 2.31
CA TYR A 98 1.12 -5.49 1.90
C TYR A 98 2.12 -6.67 1.93
N GLY A 99 1.87 -7.72 2.72
CA GLY A 99 2.73 -8.91 2.74
C GLY A 99 4.08 -8.74 3.45
N ASN A 100 4.46 -7.53 3.85
CA ASN A 100 5.67 -7.27 4.65
C ASN A 100 5.59 -7.81 6.09
N LEU A 101 4.39 -8.14 6.56
CA LEU A 101 4.13 -8.78 7.84
C LEU A 101 3.01 -9.82 7.65
N SER A 102 3.17 -11.01 8.21
CA SER A 102 2.15 -12.07 8.16
C SER A 102 2.16 -12.93 9.43
N PRO A 103 1.03 -13.55 9.82
CA PRO A 103 0.97 -14.38 11.00
C PRO A 103 1.76 -15.67 10.79
N SER A 104 2.80 -15.89 11.60
CA SER A 104 3.63 -17.10 11.53
C SER A 104 3.10 -18.26 12.38
N THR A 105 2.16 -18.01 13.30
CA THR A 105 1.59 -19.06 14.16
C THR A 105 0.35 -19.67 13.52
N VAL A 106 0.15 -20.99 13.73
CA VAL A 106 -1.04 -21.70 13.24
C VAL A 106 -2.32 -21.05 13.77
N ALA A 107 -2.35 -20.68 15.06
CA ALA A 107 -3.50 -19.99 15.66
C ALA A 107 -3.74 -18.61 15.01
N GLY A 108 -2.67 -17.84 14.73
CA GLY A 108 -2.78 -16.54 14.06
C GLY A 108 -3.27 -16.66 12.62
N GLN A 109 -2.84 -17.69 11.88
CA GLN A 109 -3.32 -17.96 10.53
C GLN A 109 -4.80 -18.34 10.51
N ILE A 110 -5.22 -19.23 11.40
CA ILE A 110 -6.64 -19.61 11.55
C ILE A 110 -7.48 -18.37 11.91
N PHE A 111 -7.03 -17.57 12.88
CA PHE A 111 -7.70 -16.33 13.24
C PHE A 111 -7.80 -15.38 12.04
N CYS A 112 -6.72 -15.20 11.29
CA CYS A 112 -6.68 -14.33 10.10
C CYS A 112 -7.72 -14.74 9.05
N VAL A 113 -7.92 -16.04 8.82
CA VAL A 113 -8.94 -16.54 7.88
C VAL A 113 -10.35 -16.11 8.33
N PHE A 114 -10.71 -16.36 9.58
CA PHE A 114 -12.03 -15.96 10.09
C PHE A 114 -12.18 -14.43 10.18
N TYR A 115 -11.12 -13.72 10.55
CA TYR A 115 -11.12 -12.27 10.63
C TYR A 115 -11.34 -11.64 9.23
N ALA A 116 -10.68 -12.14 8.19
CA ALA A 116 -10.89 -11.69 6.81
C ALA A 116 -12.30 -12.04 6.30
N LEU A 117 -12.79 -13.25 6.59
CA LEU A 117 -14.10 -13.74 6.13
C LEU A 117 -15.25 -12.80 6.54
N PHE A 118 -15.24 -12.30 7.77
CA PHE A 118 -16.27 -11.35 8.26
C PHE A 118 -15.86 -9.88 8.09
N GLY A 119 -14.57 -9.58 8.23
CA GLY A 119 -14.05 -8.22 8.19
C GLY A 119 -14.12 -7.58 6.80
N VAL A 120 -13.84 -8.32 5.72
CA VAL A 120 -13.89 -7.78 4.35
C VAL A 120 -15.31 -7.38 3.96
N PRO A 121 -16.36 -8.22 4.12
CA PRO A 121 -17.74 -7.80 3.88
C PRO A 121 -18.18 -6.63 4.76
N LEU A 122 -17.78 -6.62 6.04
CA LEU A 122 -18.09 -5.52 6.95
C LEU A 122 -17.46 -4.20 6.48
N ASN A 123 -16.20 -4.23 6.07
CA ASN A 123 -15.50 -3.06 5.53
C ASN A 123 -16.19 -2.56 4.25
N LEU A 124 -16.60 -3.45 3.34
CA LEU A 124 -17.34 -3.06 2.14
C LEU A 124 -18.69 -2.40 2.49
N ALA A 125 -19.44 -2.95 3.45
CA ALA A 125 -20.68 -2.34 3.93
C ALA A 125 -20.44 -0.97 4.57
N PHE A 126 -19.36 -0.82 5.33
CA PHE A 126 -18.95 0.43 5.94
C PHE A 126 -18.56 1.48 4.89
N LEU A 127 -17.74 1.12 3.91
CA LEU A 127 -17.36 1.99 2.79
C LEU A 127 -18.58 2.43 1.98
N ASN A 128 -19.56 1.55 1.75
CA ASN A 128 -20.82 1.92 1.11
C ASN A 128 -21.60 2.95 1.93
N GLN A 129 -21.63 2.82 3.26
CA GLN A 129 -22.30 3.80 4.12
C GLN A 129 -21.56 5.15 4.14
N LEU A 130 -20.23 5.14 4.21
CA LEU A 130 -19.43 6.36 4.08
C LEU A 130 -19.64 7.03 2.72
N GLY A 131 -19.67 6.25 1.63
CA GLY A 131 -19.96 6.74 0.29
C GLY A 131 -21.33 7.43 0.20
N LYS A 132 -22.36 6.87 0.85
CA LYS A 132 -23.67 7.53 0.96
C LYS A 132 -23.62 8.85 1.72
N VAL A 133 -22.87 8.91 2.83
CA VAL A 133 -22.69 10.16 3.59
C VAL A 133 -22.00 11.22 2.73
N LEU A 134 -20.92 10.85 2.03
CA LEU A 134 -20.21 11.77 1.13
C LEU A 134 -21.09 12.22 -0.04
N ASN A 135 -21.86 11.31 -0.63
CA ASN A 135 -22.81 11.64 -1.69
C ASN A 135 -23.93 12.57 -1.18
N ALA A 136 -24.45 12.35 0.04
CA ALA A 136 -25.42 13.25 0.65
C ALA A 136 -24.87 14.68 0.83
N HIS A 137 -23.58 14.81 1.19
CA HIS A 137 -22.91 16.11 1.21
C HIS A 137 -22.80 16.73 -0.19
N LEU A 138 -22.48 15.93 -1.21
CA LEU A 138 -22.43 16.37 -2.61
C LEU A 138 -23.81 16.85 -3.11
N ILE A 139 -24.88 16.10 -2.85
CA ILE A 139 -26.26 16.50 -3.19
C ILE A 139 -26.66 17.77 -2.44
N THR A 140 -26.27 17.92 -1.17
CA THR A 140 -26.55 19.14 -0.39
C THR A 140 -25.86 20.34 -0.99
N LEU A 141 -24.60 20.18 -1.43
CA LEU A 141 -23.85 21.19 -2.16
C LEU A 141 -24.55 21.54 -3.49
N GLU A 142 -24.95 20.53 -4.27
CA GLU A 142 -25.68 20.73 -5.53
C GLU A 142 -26.96 21.52 -5.33
N ARG A 143 -27.79 21.15 -4.35
CA ARG A 143 -29.04 21.87 -4.03
C ARG A 143 -28.79 23.31 -3.62
N TRP A 144 -27.74 23.56 -2.84
CA TRP A 144 -27.34 24.93 -2.48
C TRP A 144 -26.90 25.74 -3.70
N VAL A 145 -26.27 25.08 -4.67
CA VAL A 145 -25.86 25.69 -5.93
C VAL A 145 -27.01 25.86 -6.93
N GLN A 146 -28.05 25.01 -6.86
CA GLN A 146 -29.25 25.02 -7.72
C GLN A 146 -30.27 26.13 -7.42
N LYS A 147 -29.95 27.11 -6.55
CA LYS A 147 -30.86 28.26 -6.30
C LYS A 147 -31.24 28.97 -7.62
N PRO A 148 -32.51 29.40 -7.78
CA PRO A 148 -33.01 29.95 -9.03
C PRO A 148 -32.18 31.17 -9.46
N GLY A 149 -31.66 31.13 -10.70
CA GLY A 149 -30.79 32.16 -11.27
C GLY A 149 -29.35 31.73 -11.56
N ARG A 150 -28.90 30.53 -11.14
CA ARG A 150 -27.56 30.00 -11.47
C ARG A 150 -27.58 29.10 -12.71
N ALA A 151 -26.65 29.32 -13.64
CA ALA A 151 -26.49 28.51 -14.86
C ALA A 151 -26.05 27.08 -14.55
N GLN A 152 -26.45 26.11 -15.39
CA GLN A 152 -26.02 24.70 -15.28
C GLN A 152 -24.49 24.55 -15.23
N VAL A 153 -23.75 25.42 -15.93
CA VAL A 153 -22.27 25.45 -15.90
C VAL A 153 -21.72 25.65 -14.48
N VAL A 154 -22.38 26.48 -13.66
CA VAL A 154 -21.96 26.72 -12.27
C VAL A 154 -22.15 25.47 -11.40
N GLN A 155 -23.16 24.65 -11.70
CA GLN A 155 -23.43 23.40 -10.98
C GLN A 155 -22.37 22.35 -11.30
N THR A 156 -22.10 22.12 -12.59
CA THR A 156 -21.04 21.19 -13.02
C THR A 156 -19.67 21.60 -12.50
N LEU A 157 -19.36 22.91 -12.52
CA LEU A 157 -18.11 23.43 -11.96
C LEU A 157 -18.01 23.20 -10.45
N ALA A 158 -19.08 23.40 -9.68
CA ALA A 158 -19.05 23.20 -8.24
C ALA A 158 -18.81 21.72 -7.85
N VAL A 159 -19.45 20.78 -8.55
CA VAL A 159 -19.21 19.34 -8.36
C VAL A 159 -17.79 18.97 -8.76
N ALA A 160 -17.30 19.46 -9.90
CA ALA A 160 -15.92 19.24 -10.32
C ALA A 160 -14.91 19.79 -9.30
N ILE A 161 -15.13 20.99 -8.76
CA ILE A 161 -14.29 21.57 -7.70
C ILE A 161 -14.31 20.69 -6.43
N PHE A 162 -15.47 20.19 -6.02
CA PHE A 162 -15.56 19.30 -4.87
C PHE A 162 -14.77 18.00 -5.09
N LEU A 163 -14.95 17.35 -6.25
CA LEU A 163 -14.25 16.11 -6.60
C LEU A 163 -12.74 16.32 -6.77
N THR A 164 -12.32 17.41 -7.39
CA THR A 164 -10.90 17.74 -7.51
C THR A 164 -10.28 18.04 -6.13
N THR A 165 -10.96 18.79 -5.27
CA THR A 165 -10.46 19.14 -3.94
C THR A 165 -10.28 17.91 -3.05
N GLY A 166 -11.25 17.00 -3.01
CA GLY A 166 -11.10 15.76 -2.23
C GLY A 166 -10.03 14.83 -2.82
N THR A 167 -9.89 14.78 -4.14
CA THR A 167 -8.82 14.02 -4.79
C THR A 167 -7.43 14.59 -4.44
N LEU A 168 -7.29 15.91 -4.41
CA LEU A 168 -6.07 16.56 -3.93
C LEU A 168 -5.78 16.22 -2.46
N LEU A 169 -6.81 16.21 -1.60
CA LEU A 169 -6.68 15.90 -0.19
C LEU A 169 -6.27 14.44 0.08
N PHE A 170 -6.82 13.47 -0.65
CA PHE A 170 -6.59 12.05 -0.38
C PHE A 170 -5.49 11.40 -1.23
N LEU A 171 -5.17 11.96 -2.41
CA LEU A 171 -4.10 11.42 -3.28
C LEU A 171 -2.86 12.30 -3.38
N VAL A 172 -2.99 13.63 -3.39
CA VAL A 172 -1.87 14.53 -3.73
C VAL A 172 -1.18 15.10 -2.50
N PHE A 173 -1.93 15.37 -1.43
CA PHE A 173 -1.40 15.87 -0.16
C PHE A 173 -0.65 14.80 0.67
N PRO A 174 -1.16 13.56 0.87
CA PRO A 174 -0.48 12.56 1.71
C PRO A 174 0.96 12.23 1.29
N PRO A 175 1.30 12.15 -0.01
CA PRO A 175 2.68 12.01 -0.46
C PRO A 175 3.66 13.03 0.10
N LEU A 176 3.24 14.28 0.37
CA LEU A 176 4.10 15.28 1.03
C LEU A 176 4.41 14.89 2.48
N VAL A 177 3.39 14.40 3.18
CA VAL A 177 3.54 13.92 4.57
C VAL A 177 4.45 12.69 4.61
N PHE A 178 4.23 11.72 3.72
CA PHE A 178 5.06 10.53 3.63
C PHE A 178 6.50 10.87 3.24
N SER A 179 6.71 11.79 2.30
CA SER A 179 8.05 12.24 1.94
C SER A 179 8.80 12.85 3.14
N TYR A 180 8.12 13.69 3.93
CA TYR A 180 8.72 14.29 5.13
C TYR A 180 9.02 13.25 6.22
N VAL A 181 8.06 12.38 6.54
CA VAL A 181 8.19 11.42 7.66
C VAL A 181 9.09 10.25 7.28
N GLU A 182 8.83 9.61 6.14
CA GLU A 182 9.55 8.43 5.67
C GLU A 182 10.87 8.75 4.98
N GLY A 183 11.09 10.01 4.56
CA GLY A 183 12.30 10.41 3.83
C GLY A 183 12.30 9.90 2.39
N TRP A 184 11.14 9.44 1.90
CA TRP A 184 10.93 9.10 0.50
C TRP A 184 10.92 10.37 -0.36
N SER A 185 11.21 10.23 -1.65
CA SER A 185 10.87 11.24 -2.64
C SER A 185 9.35 11.41 -2.74
N TYR A 186 8.91 12.56 -3.25
CA TYR A 186 7.47 12.79 -3.51
C TYR A 186 6.88 11.74 -4.45
N GLY A 187 7.65 11.30 -5.46
CA GLY A 187 7.22 10.29 -6.42
C GLY A 187 6.96 8.92 -5.77
N GLU A 188 7.84 8.49 -4.87
CA GLU A 188 7.67 7.27 -4.07
C GLU A 188 6.47 7.39 -3.13
N GLY A 189 6.28 8.54 -2.48
CA GLY A 189 5.10 8.81 -1.66
C GLY A 189 3.79 8.77 -2.44
N PHE A 190 3.80 9.27 -3.68
CA PHE A 190 2.64 9.22 -4.59
C PHE A 190 2.37 7.80 -5.07
N TYR A 191 3.43 7.07 -5.46
CA TYR A 191 3.35 5.65 -5.81
C TYR A 191 2.75 4.83 -4.66
N PHE A 192 3.29 4.97 -3.45
CA PHE A 192 2.75 4.34 -2.24
C PHE A 192 1.26 4.67 -2.06
N THR A 193 0.89 5.95 -2.14
CA THR A 193 -0.49 6.39 -1.95
C THR A 193 -1.44 5.77 -2.98
N PHE A 194 -1.06 5.76 -4.25
CA PHE A 194 -1.88 5.18 -5.32
C PHE A 194 -2.00 3.66 -5.19
N ILE A 195 -0.89 2.94 -5.00
CA ILE A 195 -0.87 1.47 -4.81
C ILE A 195 -1.67 1.04 -3.58
N THR A 196 -1.64 1.86 -2.53
CA THR A 196 -2.40 1.63 -1.29
C THR A 196 -3.90 1.81 -1.50
N LEU A 197 -4.32 2.96 -2.03
CA LEU A 197 -5.75 3.26 -2.19
C LEU A 197 -6.41 2.51 -3.35
N SER A 198 -5.62 1.99 -4.31
CA SER A 198 -6.11 1.03 -5.31
C SER A 198 -6.17 -0.41 -4.81
N THR A 199 -5.85 -0.64 -3.53
CA THR A 199 -5.80 -1.96 -2.88
C THR A 199 -4.90 -2.97 -3.58
N ILE A 200 -3.85 -2.51 -4.27
CA ILE A 200 -2.83 -3.39 -4.89
C ILE A 200 -1.85 -3.88 -3.82
N GLY A 201 -1.35 -2.96 -2.99
CA GLY A 201 -0.57 -3.30 -1.79
C GLY A 201 0.69 -4.14 -2.03
N PHE A 202 1.63 -3.69 -2.86
CA PHE A 202 2.87 -4.45 -3.12
C PHE A 202 3.76 -4.68 -1.89
N GLY A 203 3.76 -3.75 -0.93
CA GLY A 203 4.55 -3.84 0.31
C GLY A 203 6.03 -3.51 0.16
N ASP A 204 6.45 -3.08 -1.02
CA ASP A 204 7.75 -2.47 -1.30
C ASP A 204 7.94 -1.14 -0.53
N TYR A 205 6.87 -0.36 -0.42
CA TYR A 205 6.78 0.81 0.45
C TYR A 205 5.71 0.59 1.52
N VAL A 206 6.12 0.65 2.80
CA VAL A 206 5.21 0.60 3.94
C VAL A 206 5.70 1.57 5.02
N VAL A 207 4.77 2.38 5.50
CA VAL A 207 5.04 3.40 6.53
C VAL A 207 5.55 2.79 7.84
N GLY A 208 6.40 3.51 8.57
CA GLY A 208 6.85 3.15 9.91
C GLY A 208 7.75 1.91 9.98
N THR A 209 8.41 1.53 8.89
CA THR A 209 9.26 0.31 8.81
C THR A 209 10.73 0.56 9.05
N ASN A 210 11.22 1.81 8.92
CA ASN A 210 12.65 2.09 9.00
C ASN A 210 13.15 2.06 10.46
N PRO A 211 14.05 1.13 10.85
CA PRO A 211 14.51 1.02 12.23
C PRO A 211 15.36 2.22 12.68
N ASN A 212 15.93 2.97 11.74
CA ASN A 212 16.77 4.14 12.04
C ASN A 212 15.95 5.41 12.33
N LYS A 213 14.62 5.34 12.23
CA LYS A 213 13.72 6.48 12.43
C LYS A 213 12.83 6.26 13.65
N HIS A 214 12.68 7.31 14.44
CA HIS A 214 11.72 7.34 15.54
C HIS A 214 10.40 7.91 15.06
N TYR A 215 9.41 7.03 14.94
CA TYR A 215 8.03 7.40 14.59
C TYR A 215 7.20 7.68 15.84
N ILE A 216 6.18 8.53 15.72
CA ILE A 216 5.20 8.69 16.79
C ILE A 216 4.36 7.39 16.93
N PRO A 217 4.00 6.95 18.14
CA PRO A 217 3.34 5.65 18.36
C PRO A 217 2.00 5.47 17.63
N VAL A 218 1.31 6.56 17.31
CA VAL A 218 -0.01 6.53 16.65
C VAL A 218 0.07 6.62 15.13
N TYR A 219 1.27 6.78 14.56
CA TYR A 219 1.46 7.10 13.15
C TYR A 219 0.80 6.08 12.21
N ARG A 220 1.09 4.78 12.41
CA ARG A 220 0.50 3.71 11.61
C ARG A 220 -1.01 3.59 11.79
N SER A 221 -1.52 3.82 13.00
CA SER A 221 -2.97 3.89 13.25
C SER A 221 -3.62 5.04 12.50
N LEU A 222 -3.00 6.22 12.45
CA LEU A 222 -3.48 7.35 11.65
C LEU A 222 -3.45 7.04 10.15
N THR A 223 -2.42 6.36 9.65
CA THR A 223 -2.37 5.91 8.26
C THR A 223 -3.49 4.92 7.95
N ALA A 224 -3.77 3.95 8.83
CA ALA A 224 -4.90 3.03 8.63
C ALA A 224 -6.25 3.78 8.55
N ILE A 225 -6.45 4.79 9.40
CA ILE A 225 -7.65 5.63 9.36
C ILE A 225 -7.73 6.40 8.03
N TRP A 226 -6.63 7.01 7.62
CA TRP A 226 -6.55 7.71 6.32
C TRP A 226 -6.88 6.78 5.14
N ILE A 227 -6.37 5.55 5.13
CA ILE A 227 -6.67 4.54 4.09
C ILE A 227 -8.18 4.33 3.99
N VAL A 228 -8.87 4.12 5.11
CA VAL A 228 -10.32 3.87 5.14
C VAL A 228 -11.09 5.04 4.52
N PHE A 229 -10.74 6.29 4.87
CA PHE A 229 -11.37 7.47 4.27
C PHE A 229 -10.99 7.67 2.80
N GLY A 230 -9.74 7.40 2.41
CA GLY A 230 -9.27 7.48 1.04
C GLY A 230 -9.96 6.47 0.13
N LEU A 231 -10.20 5.24 0.61
CA LEU A 231 -10.97 4.22 -0.10
C LEU A 231 -12.43 4.64 -0.27
N ALA A 232 -13.05 5.21 0.76
CA ALA A 232 -14.41 5.74 0.66
C ALA A 232 -14.50 6.88 -0.37
N TRP A 233 -13.47 7.74 -0.43
CA TRP A 233 -13.38 8.79 -1.44
C TRP A 233 -13.24 8.24 -2.86
N LEU A 234 -12.35 7.27 -3.10
CA LEU A 234 -12.23 6.64 -4.42
C LEU A 234 -13.51 5.92 -4.84
N ALA A 235 -14.17 5.23 -3.91
CA ALA A 235 -15.46 4.61 -4.16
C ALA A 235 -16.52 5.65 -4.57
N LEU A 236 -16.50 6.87 -4.02
CA LEU A 236 -17.36 7.96 -4.48
C LEU A 236 -16.99 8.38 -5.90
N VAL A 237 -15.71 8.63 -6.18
CA VAL A 237 -15.23 9.08 -7.50
C VAL A 237 -15.63 8.10 -8.62
N PHE A 238 -15.62 6.79 -8.35
CA PHE A 238 -16.06 5.79 -9.33
C PHE A 238 -17.59 5.67 -9.50
N ASN A 239 -18.37 6.15 -8.53
CA ASN A 239 -19.83 6.04 -8.51
C ASN A 239 -20.57 7.33 -8.91
N VAL A 240 -19.87 8.47 -9.02
CA VAL A 240 -20.40 9.75 -9.53
C VAL A 240 -20.30 9.77 -11.05
#